data_AF-A0A850SXQ3-F1
#
_entry.id   AF-A0A850SXQ3-F1
#
_cell.length_a   1.000
_cell.length_b   1.000
_cell.length_c   1.000
_cell.angle_alpha   90.00
_cell.angle_beta   90.00
_cell.angle_gamma   90.00
#
_symmetry.space_group_name_H-M   'P 1'
#
loop_
_entity.id
_entity.type
_entity.pdbx_description
1 polymer ?
#
loop_
_entity_poly.entity_id
_entity_poly.type
_entity_poly.pdbx_seq_one_letter_code
_entity_poly.pdbx_strand_id
1 'polypeptide(L)' 'MNQYILSPNAQKSLRDIKAYSFEKFGEQQTITYLKLIEKKLQMIAESPDIGRKREEIKKGGLVLTSPTKC' A
#
# COMPACT_ATOMS: atom_id res chain seq x y z
N MET A 1 16.90 -5.82 3.62
CA MET A 1 15.63 -5.20 4.04
C MET A 1 15.71 -3.73 3.70
N ASN A 2 15.09 -3.29 2.59
CA ASN A 2 15.08 -1.87 2.25
C ASN A 2 14.19 -1.14 3.25
N GLN A 3 14.77 -0.16 3.94
CA GLN A 3 14.08 0.65 4.94
C GLN A 3 13.26 1.72 4.21
N TYR A 4 11.94 1.66 4.35
CA TYR A 4 11.03 2.70 3.86
C TYR A 4 10.38 3.38 5.06
N ILE A 5 10.22 4.70 4.98
CA ILE A 5 9.56 5.48 6.04
C ILE A 5 8.15 5.80 5.57
N LEU A 6 7.16 5.36 6.35
CA LEU A 6 5.76 5.74 6.14
C LEU A 6 5.51 7.12 6.73
N SER A 7 4.97 8.02 5.91
CA SER A 7 4.52 9.33 6.38
C SER A 7 3.42 9.18 7.45
N PRO A 8 3.23 10.16 8.35
CA PRO A 8 2.17 10.11 9.35
C PRO A 8 0.78 9.89 8.76
N ASN A 9 0.51 10.46 7.58
CA ASN A 9 -0.73 10.26 6.84
C ASN A 9 -0.88 8.83 6.34
N ALA A 10 0.20 8.21 5.82
CA ALA A 10 0.16 6.82 5.38
C ALA A 10 -0.10 5.87 6.56
N GLN A 11 0.49 6.14 7.73
CA GLN A 11 0.21 5.38 8.95
C GLN A 11 -1.25 5.54 9.41
N LYS A 12 -1.82 6.76 9.30
CA LYS A 12 -3.23 6.99 9.58
C LYS A 12 -4.12 6.20 8.63
N SER A 13 -3.84 6.22 7.33
CA SER A 13 -4.57 5.42 6.35
C SER A 13 -4.54 3.92 6.65
N LEU A 14 -3.40 3.37 7.07
CA LEU A 14 -3.31 1.96 7.48
C LEU A 14 -4.19 1.64 8.69
N ARG A 15 -4.26 2.54 9.68
CA ARG A 15 -5.15 2.38 10.83
C ARG A 15 -6.62 2.44 10.43
N ASP A 16 -6.98 3.38 9.56
CA ASP A 16 -8.34 3.54 9.05
C ASP A 16 -8.77 2.30 8.23
N ILE A 17 -7.87 1.76 7.38
CA ILE A 17 -8.08 0.51 6.64
C ILE A 17 -8.27 -0.66 7.60
N LYS A 18 -7.40 -0.80 8.62
CA LYS A 18 -7.52 -1.87 9.62
C LYS A 18 -8.87 -1.83 10.33
N ALA A 19 -9.30 -0.65 10.79
CA ALA A 19 -10.57 -0.48 11.49
C ALA A 19 -11.76 -0.85 10.58
N TYR A 20 -11.77 -0.35 9.36
CA TYR A 20 -12.83 -0.65 8.39
C TYR A 20 -12.87 -2.14 8.01
N SER A 21 -11.71 -2.75 7.72
CA SER A 21 -11.62 -4.16 7.38
C SER A 21 -12.04 -5.07 8.52
N PHE A 22 -11.72 -4.69 9.76
CA PHE A 22 -12.11 -5.45 10.94
C PHE A 22 -13.62 -5.40 11.15
N GLU A 23 -14.23 -4.21 11.04
CA GLU A 23 -15.68 -4.03 11.17
C GLU A 23 -16.45 -4.78 10.08
N LYS A 24 -15.96 -4.76 8.83
CA LYS A 24 -16.69 -5.33 7.68
C LYS A 24 -16.43 -6.81 7.40
N PHE A 25 -15.21 -7.29 7.64
CA PHE A 25 -14.78 -8.62 7.19
C PHE A 25 -14.19 -9.49 8.31
N GLY A 26 -14.07 -8.95 9.53
CA GLY A 26 -13.50 -9.64 10.66
C GLY A 26 -11.98 -9.73 10.67
N GLU A 27 -11.45 -10.33 11.72
CA GLU A 27 -10.02 -10.33 12.04
C GLU A 27 -9.15 -11.06 11.00
N GLN A 28 -9.57 -12.26 10.58
CA GLN A 28 -8.79 -13.09 9.65
C GLN A 28 -8.57 -12.39 8.29
N GLN A 29 -9.61 -11.72 7.79
CA GLN A 29 -9.51 -10.99 6.52
C GLN A 29 -8.73 -9.69 6.67
N THR A 30 -8.84 -9.04 7.82
CA THR A 30 -8.01 -7.86 8.14
C THR A 30 -6.53 -8.21 8.14
N ILE A 31 -6.14 -9.32 8.79
CA ILE A 31 -4.75 -9.77 8.83
C ILE A 31 -4.24 -10.09 7.42
N THR A 32 -5.05 -10.81 6.62
CA THR A 32 -4.69 -11.15 5.24
C THR A 32 -4.51 -9.91 4.39
N TYR A 33 -5.41 -8.94 4.50
CA TYR A 33 -5.35 -7.70 3.73
C TYR A 33 -4.15 -6.84 4.12
N LEU A 34 -3.85 -6.71 5.42
CA LEU A 34 -2.67 -5.97 5.89
C LEU A 34 -1.36 -6.63 5.44
N LYS A 35 -1.26 -7.96 5.47
CA LYS A 35 -0.10 -8.69 4.94
C LYS A 35 0.13 -8.45 3.44
N LEU A 36 -0.95 -8.37 2.66
CA LEU A 36 -0.86 -8.05 1.23
C LEU A 36 -0.33 -6.63 1.00
N ILE A 37 -0.77 -5.67 1.82
CA ILE A 37 -0.27 -4.29 1.75
C ILE A 37 1.22 -4.24 2.13
N GLU A 38 1.62 -4.90 3.22
CA GLU A 38 3.02 -4.98 3.65
C GLU A 38 3.91 -5.59 2.56
N LYS A 39 3.49 -6.71 1.96
CA LYS A 39 4.22 -7.36 0.87
C LYS A 39 4.37 -6.44 -0.35
N LYS A 40 3.32 -5.69 -0.70
CA LYS A 40 3.42 -4.69 -1.78
C LYS A 40 4.38 -3.55 -1.43
N LEU A 41 4.34 -3.05 -0.20
CA LEU A 41 5.27 -2.01 0.26
C LEU A 41 6.73 -2.49 0.22
N GLN A 42 6.97 -3.74 0.63
CA GLN A 42 8.30 -4.37 0.52
C GLN A 42 8.76 -4.48 -0.92
N MET A 43 7.91 -4.95 -1.85
CA MET A 43 8.25 -5.02 -3.28
C MET A 43 8.62 -3.64 -3.86
N ILE A 44 7.92 -2.57 -3.45
CA ILE A 44 8.26 -1.19 -3.87
C ILE A 44 9.58 -0.75 -3.27
N ALA A 45 9.83 -1.06 -2.00
CA ALA A 45 11.07 -0.73 -1.34
C ALA A 45 12.25 -1.43 -2.02
N GLU A 46 12.09 -2.70 -2.40
CA GLU A 46 13.09 -3.51 -3.11
C GLU A 46 13.27 -3.12 -4.57
N SER A 47 12.24 -2.57 -5.21
CA SER A 47 12.28 -2.18 -6.63
C SER A 47 11.48 -0.89 -6.85
N PRO A 48 12.10 0.28 -6.55
CA PRO A 48 11.44 1.59 -6.65
C PRO A 48 11.01 1.94 -8.09
N ASP A 49 11.57 1.26 -9.09
CA ASP A 49 11.25 1.44 -10.51
C ASP A 49 9.96 0.71 -10.96
N ILE A 50 9.37 -0.16 -10.11
CA ILE A 50 8.06 -0.81 -10.38
C ILE A 50 6.91 0.19 -10.29
N GLY A 51 7.12 1.32 -9.61
CA GLY A 51 6.13 2.39 -9.55
C GLY A 51 5.95 3.04 -10.91
N ARG A 52 4.72 3.09 -11.42
CA ARG A 52 4.42 3.93 -12.59
C ARG A 52 4.49 5.39 -12.13
N LYS A 53 5.45 6.16 -12.64
CA LYS A 53 5.53 7.62 -12.43
C LYS A 53 4.23 8.23 -12.95
N ARG A 54 3.39 8.73 -12.04
CA ARG A 54 2.22 9.55 -12.38
C ARG A 54 2.52 10.98 -11.98
N GLU A 55 3.30 11.66 -12.84
CA GLU A 55 3.62 13.08 -12.67
C GLU A 55 2.37 13.97 -12.67
N GLU A 56 1.23 13.46 -13.14
CA GLU A 56 -0.08 14.15 -13.19
C GLU A 56 -0.70 14.44 -11.81
N ILE A 57 -0.30 13.71 -10.75
CA ILE A 57 -0.83 13.93 -9.39
C ILE A 57 0.15 14.76 -8.56
N LYS A 58 1.45 14.59 -8.81
CA LYS A 58 2.54 15.36 -8.20
C LYS A 58 3.82 15.07 -8.97
N LYS A 59 4.61 16.10 -9.32
CA LYS A 59 5.99 15.87 -9.81
C LYS A 59 6.73 14.96 -8.82
N GLY A 60 7.13 13.77 -9.26
CA GLY A 60 7.84 12.78 -8.44
C GLY A 60 6.98 11.75 -7.67
N GLY A 61 5.66 11.71 -7.86
CA GLY A 61 4.78 10.70 -7.24
C GLY A 61 4.66 9.39 -8.03
N LEU A 62 4.79 8.24 -7.36
CA LEU A 62 4.57 6.90 -7.92
C LEU A 62 3.22 6.35 -7.44
N VAL A 63 2.40 5.79 -8.35
CA VAL A 63 1.09 5.20 -8.03
C VAL A 63 1.03 3.75 -8.50
N LEU A 64 0.57 2.85 -7.63
CA LEU A 64 0.39 1.44 -7.94
C LEU A 64 -0.98 1.21 -8.58
N THR A 65 -1.00 0.79 -9.85
CA THR A 65 -2.18 0.20 -10.47
C THR A 65 -1.95 -1.28 -10.64
N SER A 66 -2.80 -2.12 -10.02
CA SER A 66 -2.83 -3.55 -10.35
C SER A 66 -3.23 -3.69 -11.83
N PRO A 67 -2.58 -4.54 -12.63
CA PRO A 67 -3.08 -4.86 -13.96
C PRO A 67 -4.36 -5.69 -13.76
N THR A 68 -5.52 -5.06 -13.95
CA THR A 68 -6.76 -5.76 -14.26
C THR A 68 -6.53 -6.47 -15.59
N LYS A 69 -6.23 -7.77 -15.52
CA LYS A 69 -6.33 -8.67 -16.67
C LYS A 69 -7.83 -8.73 -17.01
N CYS A 70 -8.19 -8.17 -18.16
CA CYS A 70 -9.43 -8.47 -18.86
C CYS A 70 -9.51 -9.96 -19.18
#